data_AF-A0A5E4IYN0-F1
#
_entry.id   AF-A0A5E4IYN0-F1
#
_cell.length_a   1.000
_cell.length_b   1.000
_cell.length_c   1.000
_cell.angle_alpha   90.00
_cell.angle_beta   90.00
_cell.angle_gamma   90.00
#
_symmetry.space_group_name_H-M   'P 1'
#
loop_
_entity.id
_entity.type
_entity.pdbx_description
1 polymer ?
#
loop_
_entity_poly.entity_id
_entity_poly.type
_entity_poly.pdbx_seq_one_letter_code
_entity_poly.pdbx_strand_id
1 'polypeptide(L)'
;MVIDLHPLAKGLYFSGFMFRSMKRDLLDILACPLCKGDLSLEVFEENEKEIVTGKLCCQSCKECYPIEDGIPNMLPPDLRN
;
A
#
# COMPACT_ATOMS: atom_id res chain seq x y z
N MET A 1 -11.73 20.83 -29.15
CA MET A 1 -11.35 20.16 -27.89
C MET A 1 -11.54 18.67 -28.10
N VAL A 2 -10.55 18.03 -28.74
CA VAL A 2 -10.46 16.58 -28.74
C VAL A 2 -9.82 16.22 -27.41
N ILE A 3 -10.57 15.52 -26.55
CA ILE A 3 -10.02 14.92 -25.35
C ILE A 3 -9.84 13.46 -25.74
N ASP A 4 -8.62 13.11 -26.12
CA ASP A 4 -8.26 11.77 -26.53
C ASP A 4 -8.62 10.77 -25.41
N LEU A 5 -9.53 9.86 -25.77
CA LEU A 5 -9.86 8.66 -25.02
C LEU A 5 -8.59 7.83 -24.85
N HIS A 6 -8.07 7.73 -23.62
CA HIS A 6 -7.19 6.63 -23.25
C HIS A 6 -8.07 5.47 -22.71
N PRO A 7 -8.09 4.29 -23.37
CA PRO A 7 -8.99 3.21 -23.05
C PRO A 7 -8.35 2.22 -22.07
N LEU A 8 -8.41 2.45 -20.76
CA LEU A 8 -8.01 1.45 -19.76
C LEU A 8 -8.94 1.45 -18.54
N ALA A 9 -10.22 1.15 -18.76
CA ALA A 9 -11.15 0.86 -17.67
C ALA A 9 -12.25 -0.09 -18.14
N LYS A 10 -11.87 -1.35 -18.40
CA LYS A 10 -12.81 -2.47 -18.37
C LYS A 10 -12.45 -3.32 -17.17
N GLY A 11 -13.24 -3.21 -16.10
CA GLY A 11 -13.27 -4.21 -15.04
C GLY A 11 -13.30 -3.63 -13.63
N LEU A 12 -14.53 -3.45 -13.11
CA LEU A 12 -14.91 -3.52 -11.69
C LEU A 12 -14.38 -2.33 -10.86
N TYR A 13 -15.19 -1.44 -10.25
CA TYR A 13 -16.06 -1.68 -9.10
C TYR A 13 -17.26 -0.71 -9.09
N PHE A 14 -18.46 -1.29 -8.91
CA PHE A 14 -19.66 -0.59 -8.47
C PHE A 14 -19.41 0.02 -7.06
N SER A 15 -19.87 1.26 -6.84
CA SER A 15 -19.85 2.03 -5.58
C SER A 15 -18.48 2.25 -4.88
N GLY A 16 -17.75 3.29 -5.30
CA GLY A 16 -17.34 4.35 -4.35
C GLY A 16 -16.05 4.24 -3.54
N PHE A 17 -15.19 3.23 -3.70
CA PHE A 17 -13.85 3.23 -3.08
C PHE A 17 -12.77 2.88 -4.11
N MET A 18 -12.05 3.90 -4.56
CA MET A 18 -10.84 3.74 -5.37
C MET A 18 -9.71 3.27 -4.46
N PHE A 19 -9.48 1.95 -4.38
CA PHE A 19 -8.29 1.39 -3.74
C PHE A 19 -7.06 1.89 -4.50
N ARG A 20 -6.46 2.97 -3.98
CA ARG A 20 -5.20 3.49 -4.51
C ARG A 20 -4.09 2.64 -3.92
N SER A 21 -3.32 1.98 -4.78
CA SER A 21 -2.14 1.21 -4.39
C SER A 21 -1.15 2.07 -3.60
N MET A 22 -0.19 1.43 -2.94
CA MET A 22 0.70 2.11 -2.01
C MET A 22 1.59 3.16 -2.68
N LYS A 23 1.35 4.42 -2.32
CA LYS A 23 2.17 5.58 -2.69
C LYS A 23 3.08 5.98 -1.54
N ARG A 24 4.26 6.51 -1.87
CA ARG A 24 5.23 7.00 -0.87
C ARG A 24 4.63 8.07 0.03
N ASP A 25 3.83 8.98 -0.53
CA ASP A 25 3.16 10.06 0.23
C ASP A 25 2.18 9.54 1.31
N LEU A 26 1.74 8.27 1.22
CA LEU A 26 0.87 7.68 2.23
C LEU A 26 1.65 7.28 3.50
N LEU A 27 2.97 7.07 3.40
CA LEU A 27 3.82 6.72 4.54
C LEU A 27 3.77 7.78 5.63
N ASP A 28 3.66 9.06 5.25
CA ASP A 28 3.66 10.20 6.16
C ASP A 28 2.46 10.21 7.12
N ILE A 29 1.40 9.45 6.80
CA ILE A 29 0.20 9.31 7.65
C ILE A 29 0.02 7.91 8.24
N LEU A 30 0.85 6.93 7.85
CA LEU A 30 0.75 5.55 8.31
C LEU A 30 1.55 5.34 9.59
N ALA A 31 0.94 4.62 10.54
CA ALA A 31 1.57 4.25 11.81
C ALA A 31 1.34 2.77 12.11
N CYS A 32 2.19 2.18 12.94
CA CYS A 32 2.05 0.78 13.33
C CYS A 32 0.68 0.53 14.01
N PRO A 33 -0.10 -0.48 13.59
CA PRO A 33 -1.40 -0.77 14.17
C PRO A 33 -1.32 -1.21 15.63
N LEU A 34 -0.21 -1.86 16.03
CA LEU A 34 0.00 -2.40 17.38
C LEU A 34 0.45 -1.34 18.39
N CYS A 35 1.43 -0.51 18.03
CA CYS A 35 2.09 0.41 18.98
C CYS A 35 2.02 1.88 18.58
N LYS A 36 1.44 2.21 17.42
CA LYS A 36 1.38 3.58 16.84
C LYS A 36 2.74 4.23 16.56
N GLY A 37 3.83 3.47 16.62
CA GLY A 37 5.16 3.95 16.26
C GLY A 37 5.39 4.05 14.76
N ASP A 38 6.51 4.68 14.40
CA ASP A 38 6.91 4.93 13.01
C ASP A 38 7.21 3.63 12.25
N LEU A 39 6.89 3.66 10.95
CA LEU A 39 7.12 2.58 10.00
C LEU A 39 8.22 2.99 9.01
N SER A 40 9.20 2.12 8.79
CA SER A 40 10.17 2.24 7.71
C SER A 40 9.76 1.35 6.54
N LEU A 41 9.77 1.91 5.33
CA LEU A 41 9.52 1.16 4.10
C LEU A 41 10.82 0.54 3.56
N GLU A 42 10.76 -0.75 3.25
CA GLU A 42 11.74 -1.44 2.42
C GLU A 42 11.05 -1.87 1.12
N VAL A 43 11.54 -1.36 -0.01
CA VAL A 43 10.97 -1.64 -1.34
C VAL A 43 11.73 -2.79 -1.97
N PHE A 44 11.00 -3.78 -2.49
CA PHE A 44 11.55 -4.86 -3.30
C PHE A 44 11.31 -4.61 -4.79
N GLU A 45 10.12 -4.10 -5.13
CA GLU A 45 9.75 -3.74 -6.50
C GLU A 45 8.86 -2.50 -6.50
N GLU A 46 9.15 -1.55 -7.40
CA GLU A 46 8.35 -0.36 -7.61
C GLU A 46 8.22 -0.04 -9.10
N ASN A 47 7.06 0.50 -9.47
CA ASN A 47 6.80 1.07 -10.78
C ASN A 47 6.86 2.60 -10.71
N GLU A 48 6.70 3.29 -11.84
CA GLU A 48 6.80 4.76 -11.95
C GLU A 48 5.91 5.55 -10.97
N LYS A 49 4.89 4.93 -10.37
CA LYS A 49 3.90 5.59 -9.52
C LYS A 49 3.65 4.94 -8.17
N GLU A 50 3.98 3.65 -8.00
CA GLU A 50 3.47 2.82 -6.91
C GLU A 50 4.48 1.75 -6.50
N ILE A 51 4.51 1.41 -5.21
CA ILE A 51 5.30 0.29 -4.68
C ILE A 51 4.51 -0.99 -4.99
N VAL A 52 5.13 -1.93 -5.71
CA VAL A 52 4.50 -3.19 -6.14
C VAL A 52 4.70 -4.25 -5.05
N THR A 53 5.94 -4.43 -4.60
CA THR A 53 6.28 -5.34 -3.49
C THR A 53 7.28 -4.70 -2.53
N GLY A 54 7.19 -5.08 -1.26
CA GLY A 54 7.98 -4.48 -0.20
C GLY A 54 7.56 -4.96 1.18
N LYS A 55 8.04 -4.28 2.22
CA LYS A 55 7.55 -4.42 3.58
C LYS A 55 7.63 -3.09 4.35
N LEU A 56 6.68 -2.87 5.24
CA LEU A 56 6.70 -1.83 6.25
C LEU A 56 7.17 -2.42 7.56
N CYS A 57 8.30 -1.98 8.10
CA CYS A 57 8.80 -2.48 9.39
C CYS A 57 8.69 -1.40 10.46
N CYS A 58 8.06 -1.73 11.58
CA CYS A 58 7.97 -0.83 12.73
C CYS A 58 9.31 -0.78 13.46
N GLN A 59 9.81 0.43 13.70
CA GLN A 59 11.08 0.60 14.41
C GLN A 59 10.96 0.35 15.92
N SER A 60 9.76 0.45 16.47
CA SER A 60 9.47 0.28 17.91
C SER A 60 9.19 -1.18 18.29
N CYS A 61 8.18 -1.81 17.69
CA CYS A 61 7.80 -3.19 18.01
C CYS A 61 8.47 -4.26 17.13
N LYS A 62 9.27 -3.84 16.13
CA LYS A 62 9.97 -4.71 15.16
C LYS A 62 9.07 -5.60 14.31
N GLU A 63 7.77 -5.32 14.29
CA GLU A 63 6.80 -6.00 13.42
C GLU A 63 6.96 -5.56 11.96
N CYS A 64 6.83 -6.49 11.01
CA CYS A 64 6.94 -6.20 9.59
C CYS A 64 5.65 -6.58 8.84
N TYR A 65 5.19 -5.67 7.99
CA TYR A 65 3.98 -5.78 7.20
C TYR A 65 4.30 -5.91 5.71
N PRO A 66 4.09 -7.09 5.09
CA PRO A 66 4.42 -7.29 3.68
C PRO A 66 3.49 -6.47 2.80
N ILE A 67 4.03 -6.04 1.66
CA ILE A 67 3.30 -5.36 0.58
C ILE A 67 3.33 -6.31 -0.62
N GLU A 68 2.15 -6.69 -1.08
CA GLU A 68 1.95 -7.57 -2.24
C GLU A 68 0.91 -6.92 -3.15
N ASP A 69 1.16 -6.89 -4.46
CA ASP A 69 0.32 -6.21 -5.46
C ASP A 69 0.00 -4.74 -5.08
N GLY A 70 0.94 -4.07 -4.43
CA GLY A 70 0.80 -2.70 -3.92
C GLY A 70 -0.19 -2.53 -2.77
N ILE A 71 -0.60 -3.63 -2.13
CA ILE A 71 -1.49 -3.64 -0.97
C ILE A 71 -0.68 -4.06 0.28
N PRO A 72 -0.47 -3.15 1.26
CA PRO A 72 0.17 -3.51 2.52
C PRO A 72 -0.77 -4.34 3.40
N ASN A 73 -0.35 -5.54 3.80
CA ASN A 73 -1.06 -6.38 4.76
C ASN A 73 -0.78 -5.88 6.19
N MET A 74 -1.56 -4.92 6.66
CA MET A 74 -1.41 -4.32 8.00
C MET A 74 -2.09 -5.12 9.14
N LEU A 75 -2.48 -6.38 8.90
CA LEU A 75 -3.08 -7.20 9.94
C LEU A 75 -2.02 -7.62 10.98
N PRO A 76 -2.40 -7.71 12.28
CA PRO A 76 -1.59 -8.38 13.29
C PRO A 76 -1.19 -9.79 12.82
N PRO A 77 0.01 -10.28 13.19
CA PRO A 77 0.50 -11.60 12.79
C PRO A 77 -0.50 -12.72 13.08
N ASP A 78 -1.17 -12.67 14.22
CA ASP A 78 -2.15 -13.66 14.66
C ASP A 78 -3.39 -13.77 13.75
N LEU A 79 -3.58 -12.80 12.84
CA LEU A 79 -4.70 -12.73 11.90
C LEU A 79 -4.27 -12.88 10.43
N ARG A 80 -2.99 -13.18 10.18
CA ARG A 80 -2.46 -13.49 8.84
C ARG A 80 -2.42 -15.01 8.68
N ASN A 81 -3.47 -15.56 8.10
CA ASN A 81 -3.56 -17.00 7.79
C ASN A 81 -2.61 -17.42 6.67
#